data_AF-A0A2T4PZL3-F1
#
_entry.id   AF-A0A2T4PZL3-F1
#
_cell.length_a   1.000
_cell.length_b   1.000
_cell.length_c   1.000
_cell.angle_alpha   90.00
_cell.angle_beta   90.00
_cell.angle_gamma   90.00
#
_symmetry.space_group_name_H-M   'P 1'
#
loop_
_entity.id
_entity.type
_entity.pdbx_description
1 polymer ?
#
loop_
_entity_poly.entity_id
_entity_poly.type
_entity_poly.pdbx_seq_one_letter_code
_entity_poly.pdbx_strand_id
1 'polypeptide(L)'
;MRFLFSIIKNIIAVIAILIIIYIALKYAPFLRDQEWNPISNPPNQTEQNMDNPNNNTKQPQHGKRYSIEDNDIIKNVPTSQIKNVFNMINKKEFMSVSGIGRMGYNDEYLAGQRGDEFIIYKFGSDSIRVYNNEFEMQQDLHELGQNIDLKNEQAYENN
;
A
#
# COMPACT_ATOMS: atom_id res chain seq x y z
N MET A 1 -58.54 14.51 6.68
CA MET A 1 -57.27 15.27 6.73
C MET A 1 -56.18 14.67 7.64
N ARG A 2 -56.42 13.63 8.47
CA ARG A 2 -55.36 13.03 9.32
C ARG A 2 -54.39 12.09 8.57
N PHE A 3 -54.86 11.37 7.55
CA PHE A 3 -54.05 10.39 6.81
C PHE A 3 -52.99 11.03 5.90
N LEU A 4 -53.29 12.17 5.27
CA LEU A 4 -52.34 12.92 4.42
C LEU A 4 -51.11 13.41 5.20
N PHE A 5 -51.30 13.93 6.42
CA PHE A 5 -50.18 14.36 7.26
C PHE A 5 -49.29 13.21 7.74
N SER A 6 -49.86 12.01 7.92
CA SER A 6 -49.08 10.82 8.29
C SER A 6 -48.21 10.32 7.13
N ILE A 7 -48.72 10.39 5.90
CA ILE A 7 -47.98 10.02 4.69
C ILE A 7 -46.81 10.99 4.44
N ILE A 8 -47.04 12.29 4.61
CA ILE A 8 -45.99 13.31 4.44
C ILE A 8 -44.84 13.11 5.45
N LYS A 9 -45.15 12.79 6.71
CA LYS A 9 -44.13 12.51 7.73
C LYS A 9 -43.26 11.29 7.38
N ASN A 10 -43.87 10.23 6.87
CA ASN A 10 -43.12 9.03 6.46
C ASN A 10 -42.23 9.31 5.23
N ILE A 11 -42.71 10.11 4.27
CA ILE A 11 -41.90 10.50 3.11
C ILE A 11 -40.67 11.33 3.55
N ILE A 12 -40.85 12.27 4.48
CA ILE A 12 -39.74 13.07 5.01
C ILE A 12 -38.71 12.19 5.74
N ALA A 13 -39.15 11.19 6.49
CA ALA A 13 -38.24 10.26 7.18
C ALA A 13 -37.40 9.43 6.20
N VAL A 14 -38.01 8.95 5.10
CA VAL A 14 -37.27 8.21 4.05
C VAL A 14 -36.25 9.11 3.35
N ILE A 15 -36.63 10.36 3.03
CA ILE A 15 -35.71 11.33 2.43
C ILE A 15 -34.53 11.63 3.36
N ALA A 16 -34.77 11.77 4.67
CA ALA A 16 -33.70 12.00 5.65
C ALA A 16 -32.68 10.85 5.69
N ILE A 17 -33.14 9.59 5.63
CA ILE A 17 -32.26 8.42 5.58
C ILE A 17 -31.42 8.44 4.30
N LEU A 18 -32.02 8.75 3.14
CA LEU A 18 -31.29 8.85 1.88
C LEU A 18 -30.22 9.95 1.91
N ILE A 19 -30.50 11.09 2.56
CA ILE A 19 -29.52 12.17 2.72
C ILE A 19 -28.35 11.75 3.62
N ILE A 20 -28.62 11.04 4.72
CA ILE A 20 -27.57 10.53 5.61
C ILE A 20 -26.68 9.53 4.86
N ILE A 21 -27.27 8.63 4.07
CA ILE A 21 -26.53 7.69 3.22
C ILE A 21 -25.68 8.45 2.20
N TYR A 22 -26.23 9.46 1.54
CA TYR A 22 -25.51 10.29 0.57
C TYR A 22 -24.30 11.00 1.22
N ILE A 23 -24.48 11.58 2.41
CA ILE A 23 -23.39 12.24 3.15
C ILE A 23 -22.33 11.20 3.57
N ALA A 24 -22.74 10.04 4.08
CA ALA A 24 -21.80 8.97 4.42
C ALA A 24 -20.98 8.52 3.20
N LEU A 25 -21.61 8.29 2.04
CA LEU A 25 -20.91 7.93 0.81
C LEU A 25 -20.00 9.05 0.27
N LYS A 26 -20.33 10.32 0.54
CA LYS A 26 -19.55 11.47 0.04
C LYS A 26 -18.36 11.83 0.93
N TYR A 27 -18.50 11.71 2.25
CA TYR A 27 -17.50 12.20 3.22
C TYR A 27 -16.71 11.09 3.93
N ALA A 28 -17.13 9.82 3.81
CA ALA A 28 -16.39 8.67 4.33
C ALA A 28 -15.78 7.86 3.16
N PRO A 29 -14.50 8.11 2.79
CA PRO A 29 -13.89 7.47 1.62
C PRO A 29 -13.88 5.93 1.72
N PHE A 30 -13.79 5.37 2.93
CA PHE A 30 -13.80 3.92 3.16
C PHE A 30 -15.10 3.22 2.74
N LEU A 31 -16.24 3.92 2.64
CA LEU A 31 -17.52 3.36 2.15
C LEU A 31 -17.73 3.61 0.67
N ARG A 32 -17.10 4.65 0.12
CA ARG A 32 -17.24 5.05 -1.27
C ARG A 32 -16.56 4.05 -2.21
N ASP A 33 -15.40 3.55 -1.78
CA ASP A 33 -14.50 2.71 -2.58
C ASP A 33 -14.74 1.20 -2.35
N GLN A 34 -15.91 0.81 -1.80
CA GLN A 34 -16.33 -0.59 -1.62
C GLN A 34 -16.98 -1.15 -2.89
N GLU A 35 -16.63 -2.38 -3.28
CA GLU A 35 -17.11 -3.06 -4.52
C GLU A 35 -18.64 -3.16 -4.62
N TRP A 36 -19.35 -3.21 -3.48
CA TRP A 36 -20.81 -3.29 -3.44
C TRP A 36 -21.52 -1.95 -3.71
N ASN A 37 -20.83 -0.80 -3.61
CA ASN A 37 -21.50 0.51 -3.69
C ASN A 37 -21.97 0.81 -5.13
N PRO A 38 -23.28 0.93 -5.40
CA PRO A 38 -23.82 1.10 -6.75
C PRO A 38 -23.59 2.51 -7.35
N ILE A 39 -23.17 3.48 -6.54
CA ILE A 39 -22.77 4.83 -6.96
C ILE A 39 -21.24 4.95 -7.00
N SER A 40 -20.51 3.87 -6.68
CA SER A 40 -19.06 3.85 -6.89
C SER A 40 -18.79 4.04 -8.38
N ASN A 41 -17.84 4.91 -8.71
CA ASN A 41 -17.32 4.93 -10.06
C ASN A 41 -16.61 3.58 -10.25
N PRO A 42 -17.00 2.73 -11.21
CA PRO A 42 -16.20 1.56 -11.51
C PRO A 42 -14.78 2.02 -11.84
N PRO A 43 -13.72 1.35 -11.37
CA PRO A 43 -12.39 1.61 -11.89
C PRO A 43 -12.45 1.38 -13.39
N ASN A 44 -12.19 2.43 -14.16
CA ASN A 44 -12.12 2.33 -15.62
C ASN A 44 -11.09 1.25 -15.97
N GLN A 45 -11.58 0.07 -16.34
CA GLN A 45 -10.84 -0.90 -17.12
C GLN A 45 -10.78 -0.37 -18.55
N THR A 46 -9.85 0.53 -18.80
CA THR A 46 -9.40 0.84 -20.16
C THR A 46 -7.89 0.77 -20.18
N GLU A 47 -7.39 -0.45 -20.40
CA GLU A 47 -6.24 -0.60 -21.28
C GLU A 47 -6.65 -0.04 -22.65
N GLN A 48 -6.24 1.20 -22.96
CA GLN A 48 -6.08 1.64 -24.34
C GLN A 48 -5.03 2.75 -24.42
N ASN A 49 -4.04 2.46 -25.26
CA ASN A 49 -2.84 3.22 -25.58
C ASN A 49 -3.05 4.69 -25.99
N MET A 50 -1.95 5.44 -25.78
CA MET A 50 -1.46 6.61 -26.53
C MET A 50 -2.02 8.02 -26.26
N ASP A 51 -1.08 8.86 -25.83
CA ASP A 51 -0.88 10.29 -26.12
C ASP A 51 -2.02 11.29 -25.83
N ASN A 52 -1.96 11.89 -24.63
CA ASN A 52 -2.41 13.27 -24.44
C ASN A 52 -1.63 13.96 -23.30
N PRO A 53 -0.89 15.06 -23.56
CA PRO A 53 0.04 15.64 -22.59
C PRO A 53 -0.64 16.72 -21.75
N ASN A 54 -1.75 16.41 -21.05
CA ASN A 54 -2.29 17.34 -20.06
C ASN A 54 -3.34 16.69 -19.17
N ASN A 55 -2.93 15.86 -18.21
CA ASN A 55 -3.73 15.60 -17.02
C ASN A 55 -2.79 15.16 -15.89
N ASN A 56 -2.66 16.02 -14.89
CA ASN A 56 -1.98 15.76 -13.62
C ASN A 56 -2.80 14.76 -12.77
N THR A 57 -3.11 13.59 -13.31
CA THR A 57 -3.28 12.39 -12.49
C THR A 57 -1.89 12.06 -11.99
N LYS A 58 -1.62 12.36 -10.71
CA LYS A 58 -0.42 11.86 -10.04
C LYS A 58 -0.51 10.34 -10.07
N GLN A 59 0.12 9.78 -11.09
CA GLN A 59 0.64 8.43 -11.13
C GLN A 59 1.24 8.13 -9.76
N PRO A 60 1.01 6.94 -9.16
CA PRO A 60 1.64 6.58 -7.91
C PRO A 60 3.12 6.94 -8.04
N GLN A 61 3.59 7.89 -7.22
CA GLN A 61 4.98 8.27 -7.30
C GLN A 61 5.73 7.03 -6.85
N HIS A 62 6.37 6.33 -7.80
CA HIS A 62 7.29 5.25 -7.49
C HIS A 62 8.13 5.73 -6.31
N GLY A 63 8.16 4.94 -5.24
CA GLY A 63 8.76 5.34 -3.98
C GLY A 63 10.12 6.01 -4.22
N LYS A 64 10.44 7.04 -3.44
CA LYS A 64 11.70 7.76 -3.55
C LYS A 64 12.84 6.74 -3.56
N ARG A 65 13.62 6.74 -4.63
CA ARG A 65 14.76 5.83 -4.78
C ARG A 65 15.95 6.44 -4.07
N TYR A 66 16.49 5.71 -3.11
CA TYR A 66 17.75 6.03 -2.46
C TYR A 66 18.82 5.08 -2.98
N SER A 67 19.96 5.63 -3.39
CA SER A 67 21.13 4.82 -3.74
C SER A 67 21.75 4.23 -2.48
N ILE A 68 22.10 2.95 -2.52
CA ILE A 68 22.79 2.21 -1.45
C ILE A 68 24.31 2.43 -1.53
N GLU A 69 24.79 3.10 -2.59
CA GLU A 69 26.22 3.25 -2.90
C GLU A 69 27.06 3.92 -1.79
N ASP A 70 26.42 4.60 -0.83
CA ASP A 70 27.09 5.26 0.30
C ASP A 70 27.12 4.42 1.61
N ASN A 71 26.70 3.15 1.60
CA ASN A 71 26.72 2.30 2.80
C ASN A 71 27.98 1.40 2.87
N ASP A 72 28.94 1.80 3.71
CA ASP A 72 30.21 1.08 3.95
C ASP A 72 30.04 -0.40 4.35
N ILE A 73 28.88 -0.78 4.88
CA ILE A 73 28.58 -2.17 5.31
C ILE A 73 28.26 -3.07 4.11
N ILE A 74 27.68 -2.53 3.03
CA ILE A 74 27.20 -3.31 1.87
C ILE A 74 28.24 -3.33 0.72
N LYS A 75 29.19 -2.39 0.72
CA LYS A 75 30.22 -2.23 -0.32
C LYS A 75 31.08 -3.48 -0.58
N ASN A 76 31.22 -4.36 0.41
CA ASN A 76 32.10 -5.54 0.33
C ASN A 76 31.35 -6.86 0.12
N VAL A 77 30.02 -6.84 0.02
CA VAL A 77 29.23 -8.04 -0.28
C VAL A 77 28.89 -8.04 -1.77
N PRO A 78 29.28 -9.08 -2.54
CA PRO A 78 28.83 -9.20 -3.92
C PRO A 78 27.30 -9.13 -3.96
N THR A 79 26.75 -8.23 -4.78
CA THR A 79 25.30 -8.01 -4.88
C THR A 79 24.52 -9.30 -5.14
N SER A 80 25.12 -10.23 -5.89
CA SER A 80 24.58 -11.58 -6.16
C SER A 80 24.51 -12.51 -4.94
N GLN A 81 25.26 -12.21 -3.86
CA GLN A 81 25.31 -13.00 -2.64
C GLN A 81 24.50 -12.41 -1.49
N ILE A 82 24.00 -11.18 -1.63
CA ILE A 82 23.22 -10.48 -0.58
C ILE A 82 22.03 -11.33 -0.12
N LYS A 83 21.33 -12.01 -1.05
CA LYS A 83 20.24 -12.93 -0.70
C LYS A 83 20.70 -14.08 0.20
N ASN A 84 21.83 -14.69 -0.12
CA ASN A 84 22.34 -15.83 0.65
C ASN A 84 22.77 -15.39 2.05
N VAL A 85 23.45 -14.25 2.15
CA VAL A 85 23.81 -13.64 3.43
C VAL A 85 22.56 -13.30 4.24
N PHE A 86 21.57 -12.65 3.62
CA PHE A 86 20.29 -12.35 4.26
C PHE A 86 19.61 -13.61 4.78
N ASN A 87 19.61 -14.70 4.00
CA ASN A 87 19.03 -15.98 4.40
C ASN A 87 19.74 -16.60 5.61
N MET A 88 21.07 -16.46 5.71
CA MET A 88 21.87 -16.96 6.83
C MET A 88 21.69 -16.18 8.13
N ILE A 89 21.33 -14.89 8.05
CA ILE A 89 21.16 -14.03 9.23
C ILE A 89 19.83 -14.33 9.93
N ASN A 90 19.84 -14.34 11.26
CA ASN A 90 18.62 -14.42 12.04
C ASN A 90 17.71 -13.21 11.75
N LYS A 91 16.47 -13.46 11.32
CA LYS A 91 15.59 -12.39 10.81
C LYS A 91 15.17 -11.42 11.92
N LYS A 92 15.01 -11.92 13.14
CA LYS A 92 14.72 -11.13 14.33
C LYS A 92 15.88 -10.16 14.65
N GLU A 93 17.11 -10.67 14.69
CA GLU A 93 18.29 -9.84 14.91
C GLU A 93 18.46 -8.79 13.80
N PHE A 94 18.25 -9.17 12.54
CA PHE A 94 18.29 -8.25 11.41
C PHE A 94 17.28 -7.11 11.58
N MET A 95 16.03 -7.41 11.92
CA MET A 95 14.97 -6.41 12.16
C MET A 95 15.36 -5.45 13.29
N SER A 96 15.88 -5.99 14.39
CA SER A 96 16.32 -5.22 15.55
C SER A 96 17.46 -4.23 15.20
N VAL A 97 18.46 -4.68 14.44
CA VAL A 97 19.63 -3.86 14.07
C VAL A 97 19.31 -2.85 12.96
N SER A 98 18.49 -3.24 11.99
CA SER A 98 18.11 -2.37 10.86
C SER A 98 17.06 -1.31 11.23
N GLY A 99 16.36 -1.50 12.35
CA GLY A 99 15.22 -0.68 12.76
C GLY A 99 13.95 -0.97 11.94
N ILE A 100 13.88 -2.14 11.29
CA ILE A 100 12.69 -2.58 10.56
C ILE A 100 11.72 -3.23 11.56
N GLY A 101 10.58 -2.57 11.82
CA GLY A 101 9.59 -3.04 12.79
C GLY A 101 8.65 -4.11 12.23
N ARG A 102 8.32 -4.03 10.94
CA ARG A 102 7.56 -5.05 10.21
C ARG A 102 8.30 -5.40 8.93
N MET A 103 8.42 -6.68 8.63
CA MET A 103 9.20 -7.16 7.49
C MET A 103 8.45 -8.26 6.76
N GLY A 104 8.63 -8.31 5.45
CA GLY A 104 8.24 -9.44 4.61
C GLY A 104 9.28 -9.61 3.52
N TYR A 105 9.53 -10.83 3.09
CA TYR A 105 10.51 -11.08 2.05
C TYR A 105 10.14 -12.31 1.24
N ASN A 106 10.64 -12.37 0.02
CA ASN A 106 10.55 -13.53 -0.84
C ASN A 106 11.90 -13.80 -1.51
N ASP A 107 11.89 -14.48 -2.66
CA ASP A 107 13.10 -14.83 -3.37
C ASP A 107 13.84 -13.64 -4.01
N GLU A 108 13.16 -12.54 -4.29
CA GLU A 108 13.68 -11.42 -5.07
C GLU A 108 13.67 -10.10 -4.31
N TYR A 109 12.72 -9.91 -3.40
CA TYR A 109 12.47 -8.65 -2.73
C TYR A 109 12.36 -8.82 -1.21
N LEU A 110 12.77 -7.76 -0.53
CA LEU A 110 12.55 -7.48 0.88
C LEU A 110 11.64 -6.24 0.96
N ALA A 111 10.50 -6.38 1.60
CA ALA A 111 9.64 -5.28 1.99
C ALA A 111 9.73 -5.06 3.50
N GLY A 112 9.69 -3.80 3.94
CA GLY A 112 9.77 -3.51 5.37
C GLY A 112 9.17 -2.17 5.75
N GLN A 113 8.80 -2.03 7.01
CA GLN A 113 8.47 -0.76 7.63
C GLN A 113 9.62 -0.33 8.54
N ARG A 114 10.12 0.89 8.35
CA ARG A 114 11.16 1.51 9.17
C ARG A 114 10.64 2.85 9.70
N GLY A 115 10.30 2.89 10.99
CA GLY A 115 9.61 4.05 11.57
C GLY A 115 8.25 4.29 10.89
N ASP A 116 8.06 5.49 10.36
CA ASP A 116 6.83 5.88 9.64
C ASP A 116 6.91 5.62 8.12
N GLU A 117 8.04 5.11 7.63
CA GLU A 117 8.28 4.86 6.22
C GLU A 117 8.23 3.36 5.88
N PHE A 118 7.94 3.07 4.62
CA PHE A 118 7.91 1.72 4.05
C PHE A 118 8.96 1.61 2.96
N ILE A 119 9.57 0.45 2.82
CA ILE A 119 10.66 0.21 1.88
C ILE A 119 10.42 -1.04 1.05
N ILE A 120 10.87 -1.00 -0.20
CA ILE A 120 11.06 -2.18 -1.05
C ILE A 120 12.52 -2.19 -1.49
N TYR A 121 13.19 -3.28 -1.21
CA TYR A 121 14.54 -3.56 -1.64
C TYR A 121 14.57 -4.82 -2.50
N LYS A 122 15.10 -4.71 -3.73
CA LYS A 122 15.40 -5.86 -4.56
C LYS A 122 16.78 -6.39 -4.19
N PHE A 123 16.89 -7.66 -3.84
CA PHE A 123 18.18 -8.23 -3.46
C PHE A 123 19.22 -8.04 -4.56
N GLY A 124 20.36 -7.44 -4.20
CA GLY A 124 21.43 -7.15 -5.15
C GLY A 124 21.24 -5.88 -5.98
N SER A 125 20.15 -5.13 -5.79
CA SER A 125 20.06 -3.77 -6.33
C SER A 125 20.94 -2.82 -5.54
N ASP A 126 21.40 -1.80 -6.23
CA ASP A 126 22.01 -0.57 -5.76
C ASP A 126 20.98 0.45 -5.23
N SER A 127 19.67 0.17 -5.28
CA SER A 127 18.64 1.12 -4.87
C SER A 127 17.58 0.49 -3.95
N ILE A 128 17.06 1.33 -3.05
CA ILE A 128 15.89 1.04 -2.20
C ILE A 128 14.79 2.02 -2.58
N ARG A 129 13.58 1.51 -2.77
CA ARG A 129 12.40 2.36 -2.94
C ARG A 129 11.77 2.64 -1.58
N VAL A 130 11.46 3.89 -1.29
CA VAL A 130 10.89 4.33 0.00
C VAL A 130 9.56 5.03 -0.22
N TYR A 131 8.58 4.70 0.62
CA TYR A 131 7.20 5.16 0.54
C TYR A 131 6.78 5.71 1.90
N ASN A 132 5.90 6.72 1.89
CA ASN A 132 5.35 7.27 3.12
C ASN A 132 4.11 6.47 3.61
N ASN A 133 3.58 5.59 2.77
CA ASN A 133 2.33 4.89 3.02
C ASN A 133 2.46 3.41 2.62
N GLU A 134 1.92 2.53 3.47
CA GLU A 134 1.86 1.08 3.23
C GLU A 134 1.08 0.75 1.95
N PHE A 135 0.00 1.49 1.68
CA PHE A 135 -0.83 1.26 0.50
C PHE A 135 -0.06 1.49 -0.81
N GLU A 136 0.71 2.58 -0.90
CA GLU A 136 1.52 2.88 -2.08
C GLU A 136 2.60 1.82 -2.31
N MET A 137 3.19 1.34 -1.22
CA MET A 137 4.19 0.27 -1.25
C MET A 137 3.58 -1.06 -1.70
N GLN A 138 2.42 -1.44 -1.16
CA GLN A 138 1.71 -2.66 -1.55
C GLN A 138 1.21 -2.60 -3.01
N GLN A 139 0.79 -1.44 -3.49
CA GLN A 139 0.45 -1.24 -4.89
C GLN A 139 1.67 -1.47 -5.80
N ASP A 140 2.83 -0.90 -5.47
CA ASP A 140 4.06 -1.11 -6.26
C ASP A 140 4.53 -2.58 -6.18
N LEU A 141 4.39 -3.25 -5.03
CA LEU A 141 4.62 -4.70 -4.94
C LEU A 141 3.72 -5.48 -5.90
N HIS A 142 2.43 -5.16 -5.94
CA HIS A 142 1.48 -5.80 -6.84
C HIS A 142 1.81 -5.52 -8.32
N GLU A 143 2.22 -4.30 -8.66
CA GLU A 143 2.71 -3.93 -10.01
C GLU A 143 4.00 -4.68 -10.38
N LEU A 144 4.85 -4.99 -9.39
CA LEU A 144 6.03 -5.85 -9.56
C LEU A 144 5.69 -7.35 -9.61
N GLY A 145 4.41 -7.72 -9.52
CA GLY A 145 3.95 -9.11 -9.49
C GLY A 145 4.32 -9.85 -8.21
N GLN A 146 4.58 -9.12 -7.14
CA GLN A 146 4.99 -9.65 -5.84
C GLN A 146 3.86 -9.51 -4.83
N ASN A 147 3.65 -10.54 -4.03
CA ASN A 147 2.76 -10.48 -2.88
C ASN A 147 3.59 -10.73 -1.61
N ILE A 148 3.84 -9.67 -0.84
CA ILE A 148 4.67 -9.73 0.37
C ILE A 148 3.91 -9.07 1.53
N ASP A 149 3.46 -9.91 2.45
CA ASP A 149 2.83 -9.45 3.68
C ASP A 149 3.89 -9.07 4.73
N LEU A 150 3.73 -7.89 5.33
CA LEU A 150 4.59 -7.42 6.40
C LEU A 150 4.19 -8.07 7.74
N LYS A 151 5.15 -8.76 8.36
CA LYS A 151 4.99 -9.42 9.65
C LYS A 151 5.85 -8.75 10.72
N ASN A 152 5.35 -8.71 11.94
CA ASN A 152 6.12 -8.19 13.08
C ASN A 152 7.26 -9.14 13.45
N GLU A 153 8.21 -8.63 14.24
CA GLU A 153 9.37 -9.38 14.74
C GLU A 153 9.01 -10.74 15.37
N GLN A 154 7.88 -10.84 16.08
CA GLN A 154 7.44 -12.08 16.72
C GLN A 154 7.15 -13.22 15.73
N ALA A 155 6.87 -12.90 14.47
CA ALA A 155 6.65 -13.93 13.44
C ALA A 155 7.95 -14.68 13.07
N TYR A 156 9.11 -14.17 13.53
CA TYR A 156 10.44 -14.66 13.17
C TYR A 156 11.22 -15.29 14.32
N GLU A 157 10.59 -15.54 15.49
CA GLU A 157 11.29 -16.06 16.68
C GLU A 157 11.94 -17.44 16.50
N ASN A 158 11.55 -18.20 15.47
CA ASN A 158 12.02 -19.57 15.22
C ASN A 158 12.78 -19.74 13.89
N ASN A 159 13.21 -18.65 13.23
CA ASN A 159 13.92 -18.68 11.94
C ASN A 159 15.31 -18.04 11.99
#